data_AF-A0A920U0X0-F1
#
_entry.id   AF-A0A920U0X0-F1
#
_cell.length_a   1.000
_cell.length_b   1.000
_cell.length_c   1.000
_cell.angle_alpha   90.00
_cell.angle_beta   90.00
_cell.angle_gamma   90.00
#
_symmetry.space_group_name_H-M   'P 1'
#
loop_
_entity.id
_entity.type
_entity.pdbx_description
1 polymer ?
#
loop_
_entity_poly.entity_id
_entity_poly.type
_entity_poly.pdbx_seq_one_letter_code
_entity_poly.pdbx_strand_id
1 'polypeptide(L)'
;MTQGGIDPDLGELLVSRSFDTACWMVRQGIRMEAAVSLAAIEFDGVVKWPSGAVVRAVDEGVGLSRMWFEIASRRGVVLRYQTGAQRLVQDSSGRITGVIVRDPDGISQLNAGSVVLACGGFEANPEWRARYLQRPWDMAKVRGTAYNTGMDCEWRWNWAPCLRAVER
;
A
#
# COMPACT_ATOMS: atom_id res chain seq x y z
N MET A 1 -17.97 -6.24 9.61
CA MET A 1 -17.50 -5.40 10.74
C MET A 1 -16.39 -6.17 11.45
N THR A 2 -15.25 -5.56 11.74
CA THR A 2 -14.02 -6.25 12.21
C THR A 2 -14.09 -6.79 13.65
N GLN A 3 -15.24 -6.74 14.31
CA GLN A 3 -15.44 -7.15 15.72
C GLN A 3 -14.42 -6.54 16.70
N GLY A 4 -13.94 -5.32 16.42
CA GLY A 4 -12.93 -4.66 17.26
C GLY A 4 -11.49 -5.11 16.99
N GLY A 5 -11.24 -5.97 15.99
CA GLY A 5 -9.89 -6.39 15.61
C GLY A 5 -9.04 -5.33 14.87
N ILE A 6 -9.55 -4.10 14.76
CA ILE A 6 -8.78 -2.96 14.27
C ILE A 6 -8.12 -2.27 15.46
N ASP A 7 -6.86 -1.90 15.33
CA ASP A 7 -6.21 -1.00 16.28
C ASP A 7 -6.98 0.33 16.32
N PRO A 8 -7.47 0.77 17.50
CA PRO A 8 -8.36 1.93 17.58
C PRO A 8 -7.65 3.23 17.19
N ASP A 9 -6.36 3.38 17.48
CA ASP A 9 -5.60 4.59 17.16
C ASP A 9 -5.36 4.67 15.65
N LEU A 10 -5.05 3.54 15.00
CA LEU A 10 -4.90 3.50 13.54
C LEU A 10 -6.24 3.68 12.82
N GLY A 11 -7.33 3.12 13.37
CA GLY A 11 -8.67 3.30 12.85
C GLY A 11 -9.10 4.77 12.89
N GLU A 12 -8.91 5.43 14.04
CA GLU A 12 -9.22 6.85 14.21
C GLU A 12 -8.34 7.72 13.30
N LEU A 13 -7.04 7.43 13.22
CA LEU A 13 -6.12 8.16 12.34
C LEU A 13 -6.55 8.07 10.87
N LEU A 14 -6.92 6.87 10.40
CA LEU A 14 -7.38 6.66 9.03
C LEU A 14 -8.63 7.47 8.72
N VAL A 15 -9.63 7.43 9.60
CA VAL A 15 -10.91 8.11 9.38
C VAL A 15 -10.74 9.62 9.47
N SER A 16 -10.15 10.11 10.57
CA SER A 16 -10.00 11.54 10.84
C SER A 16 -9.11 12.27 9.83
N ARG A 17 -8.15 11.58 9.19
CA ARG A 17 -7.25 12.17 8.18
C ARG A 17 -7.66 11.93 6.74
N SER A 18 -8.70 11.14 6.48
CA SER A 18 -9.09 10.74 5.11
C SER A 18 -9.38 11.93 4.19
N PHE A 19 -10.17 12.90 4.65
CA PHE A 19 -10.54 14.09 3.87
C PHE A 19 -9.32 14.99 3.59
N ASP A 20 -8.55 15.30 4.62
CA ASP A 20 -7.33 16.11 4.49
C ASP A 20 -6.33 15.48 3.52
N THR A 21 -6.22 14.15 3.56
CA THR A 21 -5.39 13.37 2.65
C THR A 21 -5.90 13.51 1.22
N ALA A 22 -7.20 13.33 0.98
CA ALA A 22 -7.78 13.51 -0.36
C ALA A 22 -7.53 14.93 -0.90
N CYS A 23 -7.73 15.96 -0.08
CA CYS A 23 -7.40 17.33 -0.47
C CYS A 23 -5.90 17.53 -0.74
N TRP A 24 -5.03 16.91 0.04
CA TRP A 24 -3.58 16.94 -0.20
C TRP A 24 -3.21 16.28 -1.54
N MET A 25 -3.81 15.13 -1.86
CA MET A 25 -3.61 14.45 -3.14
C MET A 25 -3.99 15.35 -4.31
N VAL A 26 -5.13 16.03 -4.23
CA VAL A 26 -5.55 17.02 -5.24
C VAL A 26 -4.53 18.14 -5.37
N ARG A 27 -4.01 18.68 -4.26
CA ARG A 27 -2.93 19.68 -4.28
C ARG A 27 -1.62 19.15 -4.88
N GLN A 28 -1.37 17.83 -4.86
CA GLN A 28 -0.20 17.24 -5.53
C GLN A 28 -0.40 17.11 -7.05
N GLY A 29 -1.63 17.26 -7.55
CA GLY A 29 -2.01 17.11 -8.96
C GLY A 29 -2.83 15.87 -9.28
N ILE A 30 -3.30 15.12 -8.26
CA ILE A 30 -4.23 14.01 -8.50
C ILE A 30 -5.61 14.57 -8.87
N ARG A 31 -6.12 14.13 -10.03
CA ARG A 31 -7.46 14.50 -10.48
C ARG A 31 -8.49 13.53 -9.91
N MET A 32 -9.54 14.08 -9.33
CA MET A 32 -10.67 13.33 -8.80
C MET A 32 -11.97 13.73 -9.51
N GLU A 33 -12.90 12.79 -9.58
CA GLU A 33 -14.23 12.95 -10.16
C GLU A 33 -15.29 12.32 -9.25
N ALA A 34 -16.54 12.70 -9.44
CA ALA A 34 -17.65 12.03 -8.77
C ALA A 34 -17.75 10.58 -9.25
N ALA A 35 -17.95 9.63 -8.33
CA ALA A 35 -18.03 8.20 -8.63
C ALA A 35 -19.40 7.81 -9.21
N VAL A 36 -19.88 8.55 -10.21
CA VAL A 36 -21.23 8.41 -10.81
C VAL A 36 -21.41 7.00 -11.37
N SER A 37 -20.49 6.55 -12.23
CA SER A 37 -20.60 5.25 -12.91
C SER A 37 -20.41 4.04 -12.01
N LEU A 38 -19.97 4.24 -10.76
CA LEU A 38 -19.60 3.15 -9.85
C LEU A 38 -20.63 2.94 -8.75
N ALA A 39 -21.09 4.03 -8.14
CA ALA A 39 -21.86 3.97 -6.91
C ALA A 39 -23.11 4.86 -6.91
N ALA A 40 -23.31 5.71 -7.92
CA ALA A 40 -24.50 6.54 -7.94
C ALA A 40 -25.76 5.75 -8.27
N ILE A 41 -26.85 6.10 -7.58
CA ILE A 41 -28.21 5.65 -7.85
C ILE A 41 -29.01 6.89 -8.20
N GLU A 42 -29.65 6.88 -9.37
CA GLU A 42 -30.62 7.90 -9.72
C GLU A 42 -32.00 7.51 -9.19
N PHE A 43 -32.62 8.40 -8.43
CA PHE A 43 -33.98 8.22 -7.94
C PHE A 43 -34.70 9.57 -7.98
N ASP A 44 -35.79 9.62 -8.76
CA ASP A 44 -36.62 10.82 -8.95
C ASP A 44 -35.82 12.05 -9.46
N GLY A 45 -34.96 11.83 -10.46
CA GLY A 45 -34.10 12.87 -11.04
C GLY A 45 -32.97 13.37 -10.13
N VAL A 46 -32.80 12.77 -8.95
CA VAL A 46 -31.72 13.09 -8.00
C VAL A 46 -30.70 11.95 -7.98
N VAL A 47 -29.44 12.31 -8.20
CA VAL A 47 -28.30 11.40 -8.09
C VAL A 47 -27.89 11.28 -6.62
N LYS A 48 -27.92 10.06 -6.08
CA LYS A 48 -27.54 9.75 -4.70
C LYS A 48 -26.37 8.77 -4.67
N TRP A 49 -25.46 8.94 -3.72
CA TRP A 49 -24.36 8.00 -3.48
C TRP A 49 -24.54 7.31 -2.12
N PRO A 50 -24.17 6.02 -2.01
CA PRO A 50 -23.89 5.40 -0.73
C PRO A 50 -22.84 6.21 0.05
N SER A 51 -23.02 6.29 1.37
CA SER A 51 -22.09 7.00 2.25
C SER A 51 -20.65 6.50 2.04
N GLY A 52 -19.73 7.43 1.75
CA GLY A 52 -18.29 7.14 1.62
C GLY A 52 -17.80 6.82 0.21
N ALA A 53 -18.67 6.74 -0.81
CA ALA A 53 -18.28 6.42 -2.19
C ALA A 53 -18.59 7.57 -3.18
N VAL A 54 -18.33 8.81 -2.77
CA VAL A 54 -18.75 10.01 -3.52
C VAL A 54 -17.72 10.43 -4.57
N VAL A 55 -16.43 10.35 -4.23
CA VAL A 55 -15.32 10.80 -5.08
C VAL A 55 -14.34 9.66 -5.36
N ARG A 56 -13.75 9.66 -6.55
CA ARG A 56 -12.73 8.71 -6.97
C ARG A 56 -11.66 9.41 -7.81
N ALA A 57 -10.50 8.78 -7.97
CA ALA A 57 -9.54 9.24 -8.96
C ALA A 57 -10.09 9.02 -10.38
N VAL A 58 -9.77 9.95 -11.29
CA VAL A 58 -10.03 9.78 -12.73
C VAL A 58 -9.31 8.51 -13.21
N ASP A 59 -9.99 7.70 -14.02
CA ASP A 59 -9.56 6.36 -14.47
C ASP A 59 -9.26 5.36 -13.32
N GLU A 60 -9.91 5.54 -12.16
CA GLU A 60 -9.88 4.63 -11.02
C GLU A 60 -8.45 4.34 -10.49
N GLY A 61 -8.17 3.11 -10.07
CA GLY A 61 -6.88 2.72 -9.51
C GLY A 61 -5.72 2.82 -10.52
N VAL A 62 -6.00 2.58 -11.81
CA VAL A 62 -4.99 2.68 -12.88
C VAL A 62 -4.61 4.14 -13.10
N GLY A 63 -5.60 5.03 -13.18
CA GLY A 63 -5.37 6.46 -13.29
C GLY A 63 -4.67 7.04 -12.08
N LEU A 64 -5.07 6.63 -10.87
CA LEU A 64 -4.39 7.03 -9.64
C LEU A 64 -2.91 6.67 -9.67
N SER A 65 -2.58 5.42 -10.01
CA SER A 65 -1.21 4.93 -10.08
C SER A 65 -0.40 5.69 -11.13
N ARG A 66 -0.95 5.85 -12.33
CA ARG A 66 -0.34 6.60 -13.44
C ARG A 66 -0.02 8.04 -13.03
N MET A 67 -0.98 8.76 -12.45
CA MET A 67 -0.76 10.14 -12.02
C MET A 67 0.32 10.23 -10.94
N TRP A 68 0.39 9.28 -10.00
CA TRP A 68 1.47 9.25 -9.02
C TRP A 68 2.85 9.04 -9.64
N PHE A 69 3.00 8.13 -10.61
CA PHE A 69 4.28 7.93 -11.30
C PHE A 69 4.70 9.17 -12.12
N GLU A 70 3.74 9.85 -12.75
CA GLU A 70 3.99 11.11 -13.46
C GLU A 70 4.39 12.23 -12.48
N ILE A 71 3.73 12.35 -11.34
CA ILE A 71 4.08 13.32 -10.28
C ILE A 71 5.47 13.03 -9.71
N ALA A 72 5.77 11.77 -9.40
CA ALA A 72 7.05 11.34 -8.88
C ALA A 72 8.19 11.68 -9.86
N SER A 73 8.03 11.31 -11.13
CA SER A 73 8.99 11.62 -12.20
C SER A 73 9.21 13.13 -12.34
N ARG A 74 8.15 13.93 -12.37
CA ARG A 74 8.26 15.41 -12.47
C ARG A 74 8.95 16.04 -11.27
N ARG A 75 8.93 15.39 -10.11
CA ARG A 75 9.63 15.83 -8.89
C ARG A 75 11.06 15.31 -8.78
N GLY A 76 11.56 14.61 -9.79
CA GLY A 76 12.91 14.04 -9.79
C GLY A 76 13.07 12.84 -8.86
N VAL A 77 11.98 12.17 -8.47
CA VAL A 77 12.05 10.92 -7.72
C VAL A 77 12.61 9.84 -8.64
N VAL A 78 13.68 9.17 -8.22
CA VAL A 78 14.29 8.08 -8.98
C VAL A 78 13.44 6.82 -8.83
N LEU A 79 12.85 6.36 -9.93
CA LEU A 79 12.09 5.12 -10.01
C LEU A 79 12.99 4.00 -10.57
N ARG A 80 13.23 2.95 -9.79
CA ARG A 80 14.00 1.78 -10.20
C ARG A 80 13.08 0.59 -10.41
N TYR A 81 12.85 0.22 -11.67
CA TYR A 81 12.10 -0.97 -12.03
C TYR A 81 13.00 -2.21 -11.98
N GLN A 82 12.38 -3.40 -11.94
CA GLN A 82 13.10 -4.69 -11.89
C GLN A 82 14.14 -4.78 -10.76
N THR A 83 13.96 -3.99 -9.70
CA THR A 83 14.90 -3.86 -8.58
C THR A 83 14.21 -4.35 -7.31
N GLY A 84 14.40 -5.62 -6.98
CA GLY A 84 13.81 -6.24 -5.80
C GLY A 84 14.67 -6.03 -4.57
N ALA A 85 14.13 -5.40 -3.52
CA ALA A 85 14.79 -5.36 -2.21
C ALA A 85 14.98 -6.79 -1.67
N GLN A 86 16.14 -7.09 -1.08
CA GLN A 86 16.51 -8.43 -0.59
C GLN A 86 16.84 -8.47 0.91
N ARG A 87 17.45 -7.40 1.45
CA ARG A 87 17.70 -7.30 2.90
C ARG A 87 17.83 -5.86 3.38
N LEU A 88 17.38 -5.55 4.60
CA LEU A 88 17.69 -4.26 5.24
C LEU A 88 19.14 -4.28 5.75
N VAL A 89 19.83 -3.15 5.61
CA VAL A 89 21.19 -2.99 6.12
C VAL A 89 21.13 -2.20 7.42
N GLN A 90 21.87 -2.68 8.42
CA GLN A 90 21.97 -2.07 9.74
C GLN A 90 23.43 -1.84 10.11
N ASP A 91 23.69 -0.80 10.89
CA ASP A 91 24.97 -0.62 11.56
C ASP A 91 25.03 -1.38 12.90
N SER A 92 26.16 -1.27 13.61
CA SER A 92 26.39 -1.93 14.90
C SER A 92 25.44 -1.48 16.01
N SER A 93 24.78 -0.33 15.86
CA SER A 93 23.76 0.16 16.80
C SER A 93 22.36 -0.41 16.51
N GLY A 94 22.20 -1.12 15.39
CA GLY A 94 20.91 -1.62 14.91
C GLY A 94 20.12 -0.62 14.08
N ARG A 95 20.67 0.58 13.80
CA ARG A 95 20.01 1.58 12.97
C ARG A 95 20.02 1.16 11.50
N ILE A 96 18.89 1.34 10.80
CA ILE A 96 18.81 1.11 9.35
C ILE A 96 19.70 2.13 8.61
N THR A 97 20.58 1.64 7.74
CA THR A 97 21.51 2.43 6.92
C THR A 97 21.34 2.20 5.42
N GLY A 98 20.44 1.30 5.02
CA GLY A 98 20.17 1.06 3.61
C GLY A 98 19.42 -0.24 3.34
N VAL A 99 19.46 -0.66 2.08
CA VAL A 99 18.84 -1.89 1.58
C VAL A 99 19.73 -2.57 0.56
N ILE A 100 19.90 -3.87 0.67
CA ILE A 100 20.46 -4.72 -0.39
C ILE A 100 19.37 -4.95 -1.41
N VAL A 101 19.66 -4.71 -2.68
CA VAL A 101 18.75 -4.92 -3.80
C VAL A 101 19.33 -5.91 -4.79
N ARG A 102 18.45 -6.55 -5.56
CA ARG A 102 18.79 -7.33 -6.74
C ARG A 102 18.10 -6.74 -7.95
N ASP A 103 18.88 -6.42 -8.96
CA ASP A 103 18.43 -5.95 -10.27
C ASP A 103 19.03 -6.85 -11.38
N PRO A 104 18.79 -6.58 -12.68
CA PRO A 104 19.37 -7.37 -13.75
C PRO A 104 20.91 -7.36 -13.80
N ASP A 105 21.56 -6.33 -13.24
CA ASP A 105 23.02 -6.18 -13.24
C ASP A 105 23.67 -6.92 -12.06
N GLY A 106 22.89 -7.25 -11.02
CA GLY A 106 23.31 -8.14 -9.95
C GLY A 106 22.77 -7.75 -8.59
N ILE A 107 23.59 -7.95 -7.55
CA ILE A 107 23.27 -7.59 -6.16
C ILE A 107 24.07 -6.35 -5.80
N SER A 108 23.40 -5.33 -5.29
CA SER A 108 24.04 -4.09 -4.85
C SER A 108 23.40 -3.54 -3.58
N GLN A 109 24.04 -2.55 -2.95
CA GLN A 109 23.52 -1.87 -1.76
C GLN A 109 23.14 -0.42 -2.09
N LEU A 110 21.94 -0.02 -1.67
CA LEU A 110 21.49 1.36 -1.67
C LEU A 110 21.56 1.91 -0.25
N ASN A 111 22.43 2.89 -0.02
CA ASN A 111 22.56 3.56 1.27
C ASN A 111 21.43 4.58 1.46
N ALA A 112 20.80 4.59 2.63
CA ALA A 112 19.72 5.51 2.96
C ALA A 112 19.68 5.78 4.46
N GLY A 113 19.34 7.01 4.85
CA GLY A 113 19.14 7.36 6.26
C GLY A 113 17.83 6.80 6.86
N SER A 114 16.91 6.35 6.02
CA SER A 114 15.62 5.76 6.39
C SER A 114 15.10 4.90 5.23
N VAL A 115 14.31 3.88 5.56
CA VAL A 115 13.65 3.00 4.58
C VAL A 115 12.17 2.92 4.94
N VAL A 116 11.29 3.13 3.95
CA VAL A 116 9.83 2.98 4.10
C VAL A 116 9.40 1.75 3.31
N LEU A 117 8.78 0.78 3.98
CA LEU A 117 8.23 -0.41 3.33
C LEU A 117 6.81 -0.12 2.87
N ALA A 118 6.59 -0.18 1.56
CA ALA A 118 5.30 0.04 0.91
C ALA A 118 5.05 -1.09 -0.12
N CYS A 119 5.32 -2.33 0.29
CA CYS A 119 5.42 -3.49 -0.60
C CYS A 119 4.09 -4.25 -0.78
N GLY A 120 3.03 -3.82 -0.09
CA GLY A 120 1.71 -4.44 -0.17
C GLY A 120 1.47 -5.48 0.92
N GLY A 121 0.96 -6.65 0.52
CA GLY A 121 0.51 -7.73 1.38
C GLY A 121 0.84 -9.10 0.80
N PHE A 122 0.10 -10.14 1.21
CA PHE A 122 0.37 -11.54 0.86
C PHE A 122 -0.79 -12.25 0.13
N GLU A 123 -1.73 -11.49 -0.44
CA GLU A 123 -2.96 -12.01 -1.06
C GLU A 123 -2.67 -12.96 -2.23
N ALA A 124 -1.52 -12.83 -2.90
CA ALA A 124 -1.10 -13.73 -3.97
C ALA A 124 -0.38 -15.00 -3.47
N ASN A 125 -0.07 -15.11 -2.17
CA ASN A 125 0.64 -16.24 -1.58
C ASN A 125 -0.36 -17.29 -1.03
N PRO A 126 -0.58 -18.42 -1.72
CA PRO A 126 -1.55 -19.44 -1.28
C PRO A 126 -1.16 -20.11 0.05
N GLU A 127 0.14 -20.31 0.30
CA GLU A 127 0.63 -20.91 1.55
C GLU A 127 0.30 -20.02 2.75
N TRP A 128 0.59 -18.73 2.63
CA TRP A 128 0.32 -17.77 3.70
C TRP A 128 -1.18 -17.55 3.91
N ARG A 129 -1.98 -17.52 2.83
CA ARG A 129 -3.45 -17.50 2.96
C ARG A 129 -3.97 -18.73 3.69
N ALA A 130 -3.48 -19.93 3.35
CA ALA A 130 -3.85 -21.16 4.05
C ALA A 130 -3.50 -21.09 5.55
N ARG A 131 -2.31 -20.56 5.87
CA ARG A 131 -1.80 -20.49 7.23
C ARG A 131 -2.52 -19.44 8.09
N TYR A 132 -2.75 -18.24 7.57
CA TYR A 132 -3.21 -17.09 8.36
C TYR A 132 -4.70 -16.77 8.18
N LEU A 133 -5.28 -17.04 7.01
CA LEU A 133 -6.70 -16.81 6.74
C LEU A 133 -7.53 -18.10 6.83
N GLN A 134 -6.87 -19.26 6.83
CA GLN A 134 -7.47 -20.60 6.87
C GLN A 134 -8.27 -20.95 5.59
N ARG A 135 -8.62 -22.23 5.44
CA ARG A 135 -9.41 -22.68 4.28
C ARG A 135 -10.83 -22.09 4.29
N PRO A 136 -11.43 -21.80 3.12
CA PRO A 136 -10.92 -22.07 1.76
C PRO A 136 -10.18 -20.87 1.12
N TRP A 137 -9.61 -19.97 1.92
CA TRP A 137 -8.98 -18.76 1.39
C TRP A 137 -7.73 -19.01 0.56
N ASP A 138 -7.13 -20.20 0.65
CA ASP A 138 -6.07 -20.70 -0.23
C ASP A 138 -6.54 -20.86 -1.69
N MET A 139 -7.80 -21.27 -1.88
CA MET A 139 -8.41 -21.50 -3.19
C MET A 139 -9.14 -20.28 -3.76
N ALA A 140 -9.24 -19.19 -2.99
CA ALA A 140 -9.88 -17.97 -3.45
C ALA A 140 -9.14 -17.40 -4.67
N LYS A 141 -9.91 -17.00 -5.71
CA LYS A 141 -9.34 -16.37 -6.90
C LYS A 141 -8.82 -14.97 -6.53
N VAL A 142 -7.52 -14.77 -6.70
CA VAL A 142 -6.86 -13.51 -6.37
C VAL A 142 -7.23 -12.45 -7.41
N ARG A 143 -7.71 -11.30 -6.93
CA ARG A 143 -7.93 -10.09 -7.73
C ARG A 143 -6.85 -9.09 -7.35
N GLY A 144 -5.85 -8.92 -8.21
CA GLY A 144 -4.69 -8.07 -7.91
C GLY A 144 -3.44 -8.55 -8.64
N THR A 145 -2.29 -7.99 -8.26
CA THR A 145 -0.99 -8.40 -8.82
C THR A 145 -0.54 -9.76 -8.27
N ALA A 146 0.05 -10.59 -9.14
CA ALA A 146 0.65 -11.87 -8.74
C ALA A 146 1.90 -11.70 -7.84
N TYR A 147 2.43 -10.48 -7.74
CA TYR A 147 3.64 -10.16 -6.97
C TYR A 147 3.37 -9.82 -5.50
N ASN A 148 2.10 -9.77 -5.06
CA ASN A 148 1.77 -9.47 -3.65
C ASN A 148 1.90 -10.71 -2.77
N THR A 149 3.13 -11.17 -2.57
CA THR A 149 3.43 -12.47 -1.95
C THR A 149 3.87 -12.37 -0.48
N GLY A 150 3.82 -11.19 0.12
CA GLY A 150 4.11 -10.96 1.54
C GLY A 150 5.58 -10.69 1.86
N MET A 151 6.34 -10.16 0.91
CA MET A 151 7.78 -9.90 1.10
C MET A 151 8.04 -9.05 2.34
N ASP A 152 7.37 -7.93 2.52
CA ASP A 152 7.51 -7.11 3.74
C ASP A 152 7.06 -7.82 5.02
N CYS A 153 6.03 -8.67 4.93
CA CYS A 153 5.56 -9.44 6.08
C CYS A 153 6.62 -10.46 6.50
N GLU A 154 7.24 -11.17 5.56
CA GLU A 154 8.35 -12.09 5.85
C GLU A 154 9.50 -11.35 6.53
N TRP A 155 9.77 -10.12 6.09
CA TRP A 155 10.84 -9.33 6.67
C TRP A 155 10.48 -8.75 8.02
N ARG A 156 9.25 -8.28 8.21
CA ARG A 156 8.77 -7.83 9.52
C ARG A 156 8.82 -8.98 10.53
N TRP A 157 8.57 -10.21 10.12
CA TRP A 157 8.59 -11.38 11.02
C TRP A 157 10.01 -11.88 11.29
N ASN A 158 10.89 -11.89 10.28
CA ASN A 158 12.29 -12.27 10.45
C ASN A 158 13.14 -11.19 11.16
N TRP A 159 12.70 -9.92 11.11
CA TRP A 159 13.40 -8.76 11.69
C TRP A 159 12.58 -8.07 12.79
N ALA A 160 11.57 -8.78 13.34
CA ALA A 160 10.62 -8.31 14.35
C ALA A 160 11.22 -7.61 15.59
N PRO A 161 12.46 -7.90 16.06
CA PRO A 161 13.02 -7.13 17.17
C PRO A 161 13.21 -5.63 16.87
N CYS A 162 13.30 -5.24 15.59
CA CYS A 162 13.62 -3.86 15.19
C CYS A 162 12.41 -3.05 14.71
N LEU A 163 11.30 -3.70 14.34
CA LEU A 163 10.07 -3.05 13.92
C LEU A 163 9.00 -3.33 14.98
N ARG A 164 9.11 -2.63 16.12
CA ARG A 164 7.98 -2.53 17.05
C ARG A 164 6.82 -1.89 16.30
N ALA A 165 5.90 -2.71 15.82
CA ALA A 165 4.52 -2.29 15.88
C ALA A 165 4.22 -2.00 17.35
N VAL A 166 3.49 -0.92 17.57
CA VAL A 166 2.99 -0.54 18.88
C VAL A 166 2.07 -1.66 19.35
N GLU A 167 2.65 -2.67 20.01
CA GLU A 167 1.91 -3.56 20.90
C GLU A 167 1.86 -2.83 22.25
N ARG A 168 0.67 -2.34 22.57
CA ARG A 168 0.24 -2.16 23.95
C ARG A 168 -0.74 -3.28 24.28
#